data_AF-A0A4E0RWY0-F1
#
_entry.id   AF-A0A4E0RWY0-F1
#
_cell.length_a   1.000
_cell.length_b   1.000
_cell.length_c   1.000
_cell.angle_alpha   90.00
_cell.angle_beta   90.00
_cell.angle_gamma   90.00
#
_symmetry.space_group_name_H-M   'P 1'
#
loop_
_entity.id
_entity.type
_entity.pdbx_description
1 polymer ?
#
loop_
_entity_poly.entity_id
_entity_poly.type
_entity_poly.pdbx_seq_one_letter_code
_entity_poly.pdbx_strand_id
1 'polypeptide(L)'
;MNKTYSVIDVQPNQTALIQPVYGVHIAEVWSALVVQTVVCLVGASLNILNVVVFSHRQFTASPYIFMTALAVADAGILLVHLPFGLLRCDRRIYLCTTYVFKWLRPYLSYYVTYVGFELGNMLEALSAWITVFISTERYITIRWPHLSKLKFSRGQAKRQVVWIAIAAVTFHLPLFFVLEVRHVTRAIDNNQTRRFQTTSLTQFGSSVYYYSYTWIRFILVQFIPLVTLCVMNSLLLSLIWTSYRNQREYMKTQFQMKCQQKDIMLSSMIKHRIEAERQSALMCPFNGNGNVGDASPIRLLFSRTSMSRQVCLDSDSWRESRATVTKPVTGNLRLERSQQANNKLSVLLVAVIFLFLIGQIPQAFAYVHILDLITKKLCNSCPVYSSLYKHLSQLLCLSTSMSHFFLYTALNRHFRDCLRKTCFCRS
;
A
#
# COMPACT_ATOMS: atom_id res chain seq x y z
N MET A 1 43.99 -24.45 3.15
CA MET A 1 43.58 -24.41 4.57
C MET A 1 42.42 -25.37 4.76
N ASN A 2 42.70 -26.53 5.36
CA ASN A 2 41.78 -27.64 5.55
C ASN A 2 40.60 -27.24 6.46
N LYS A 3 39.37 -27.30 5.95
CA LYS A 3 38.17 -27.48 6.77
C LYS A 3 37.61 -28.85 6.47
N THR A 4 37.83 -29.74 7.43
CA THR A 4 37.26 -31.07 7.55
C THR A 4 35.73 -30.99 7.50
N TYR A 5 35.15 -31.63 6.49
CA TYR A 5 33.75 -31.96 6.46
C TYR A 5 33.53 -33.10 7.47
N SER A 6 32.78 -32.84 8.54
CA SER A 6 32.35 -33.87 9.47
C SER A 6 31.32 -34.76 8.79
N VAL A 7 31.80 -35.90 8.29
CA VAL A 7 31.00 -37.09 8.03
C VAL A 7 30.39 -37.51 9.38
N ILE A 8 29.07 -37.56 9.46
CA ILE A 8 28.37 -38.08 10.64
C ILE A 8 28.48 -39.61 10.57
N ASP A 9 29.54 -40.16 11.16
CA ASP A 9 29.62 -41.57 11.50
C ASP A 9 28.71 -41.82 12.71
N VAL A 10 27.73 -42.71 12.55
CA VAL A 10 26.88 -43.19 13.65
C VAL A 10 27.48 -44.49 14.15
N GLN A 11 28.26 -44.42 15.24
CA GLN A 11 28.70 -45.60 15.98
C GLN A 11 27.51 -46.24 16.73
N PRO A 12 27.37 -47.58 16.72
CA PRO A 12 26.28 -48.27 17.38
C PRO A 12 26.72 -48.69 18.77
N ASN A 13 26.61 -47.80 19.77
CA ASN A 13 26.45 -48.17 21.19
C ASN A 13 26.53 -46.91 22.05
N GLN A 14 25.40 -46.25 22.25
CA GLN A 14 25.14 -45.48 23.46
C GLN A 14 23.63 -45.36 23.67
N THR A 15 23.18 -46.01 24.72
CA THR A 15 21.85 -46.03 25.31
C THR A 15 21.20 -44.63 25.36
N ALA A 16 20.03 -44.54 24.72
CA ALA A 16 18.87 -43.74 25.14
C ALA A 16 19.16 -42.37 25.82
N LEU A 17 19.73 -41.43 25.08
CA LEU A 17 19.45 -40.01 25.29
C LEU A 17 18.65 -39.53 24.07
N ILE A 18 17.36 -39.33 24.32
CA ILE A 18 16.39 -38.76 23.38
C ILE A 18 16.97 -37.47 22.82
N GLN A 19 17.55 -37.51 21.62
CA GLN A 19 17.83 -36.31 20.86
C GLN A 19 16.48 -35.71 20.47
N PRO A 20 16.13 -34.49 20.90
CA PRO A 20 14.92 -33.85 20.45
C PRO A 20 15.11 -33.57 18.95
N VAL A 21 14.34 -34.28 18.13
CA VAL A 21 13.94 -33.81 16.80
C VAL A 21 13.57 -32.34 16.96
N TYR A 22 14.34 -31.42 16.32
CA TYR A 22 14.16 -29.97 16.37
C TYR A 22 12.72 -29.56 16.71
N GLY A 23 12.48 -29.19 17.97
CA GLY A 23 11.12 -29.03 18.47
C GLY A 23 10.47 -27.80 17.86
N VAL A 24 9.66 -27.95 16.82
CA VAL A 24 8.81 -26.87 16.29
C VAL A 24 7.89 -26.40 17.41
N HIS A 25 7.88 -25.08 17.67
CA HIS A 25 7.01 -24.51 18.70
C HIS A 25 5.54 -24.80 18.37
N ILE A 26 4.75 -25.19 19.36
CA ILE A 26 3.32 -25.49 19.17
C ILE A 26 2.55 -24.28 18.60
N ALA A 27 2.96 -23.06 18.97
CA ALA A 27 2.41 -21.83 18.43
C ALA A 27 2.64 -21.70 16.91
N GLU A 28 3.81 -22.10 16.41
CA GLU A 28 4.12 -22.11 14.97
C GLU A 28 3.20 -23.09 14.23
N VAL A 29 2.97 -24.28 14.79
CA VAL A 29 2.10 -25.30 14.21
C VAL A 29 0.66 -24.80 14.08
N TRP A 30 0.08 -24.26 15.16
CA TRP A 30 -1.30 -23.73 15.14
C TRP A 30 -1.42 -22.50 14.23
N SER A 31 -0.44 -21.61 14.28
CA SER A 31 -0.41 -20.42 13.43
C SER A 31 -0.32 -20.78 11.95
N ALA A 32 0.54 -21.72 11.58
CA ALA A 32 0.65 -22.20 10.20
C ALA A 32 -0.59 -22.95 9.72
N LEU A 33 -1.15 -23.84 10.55
CA LEU A 33 -2.29 -24.65 10.12
C LEU A 33 -3.59 -23.84 10.01
N VAL A 34 -3.87 -22.98 10.99
CA VAL A 34 -5.14 -22.26 11.07
C VAL A 34 -5.01 -20.85 10.51
N VAL A 35 -4.13 -20.03 11.10
CA VAL A 35 -4.08 -18.60 10.79
C VAL A 35 -3.59 -18.37 9.36
N GLN A 36 -2.48 -18.99 8.95
CA GLN A 36 -1.97 -18.85 7.59
C GLN A 36 -2.96 -19.38 6.54
N THR A 37 -3.61 -20.52 6.78
CA THR A 37 -4.61 -21.07 5.83
C THR A 37 -5.79 -20.13 5.65
N VAL A 38 -6.32 -19.55 6.72
CA VAL A 38 -7.40 -18.55 6.66
C VAL A 38 -6.95 -17.29 5.92
N VAL A 39 -5.77 -16.76 6.25
CA VAL A 39 -5.20 -15.57 5.58
C VAL A 39 -5.02 -15.84 4.08
N CYS A 40 -4.54 -17.02 3.69
CA CYS A 40 -4.35 -17.38 2.29
C CYS A 40 -5.69 -17.50 1.54
N LEU A 41 -6.70 -18.17 2.12
CA LEU A 41 -8.01 -18.34 1.50
C LEU A 41 -8.76 -17.01 1.32
N VAL A 42 -8.88 -16.24 2.40
CA VAL A 42 -9.54 -14.93 2.38
C VAL A 42 -8.76 -13.98 1.49
N GLY A 43 -7.44 -13.91 1.67
CA GLY A 43 -6.57 -13.03 0.90
C GLY A 43 -6.59 -13.32 -0.59
N ALA A 44 -6.54 -14.59 -1.00
CA ALA A 44 -6.63 -14.95 -2.42
C ALA A 44 -7.97 -14.51 -3.00
N SER A 45 -9.07 -14.72 -2.27
CA SER A 45 -10.41 -14.28 -2.68
C SER A 45 -10.49 -12.75 -2.85
N LEU A 46 -9.95 -12.00 -1.90
CA LEU A 46 -9.93 -10.53 -1.94
C LEU A 46 -9.05 -10.00 -3.09
N ASN A 47 -7.90 -10.63 -3.35
CA ASN A 47 -7.04 -10.23 -4.47
C ASN A 47 -7.63 -10.63 -5.83
N ILE A 48 -8.36 -11.75 -5.93
CA ILE A 48 -9.14 -12.07 -7.14
C ILE A 48 -10.20 -11.00 -7.39
N LEU A 49 -10.91 -10.54 -6.35
CA LEU A 49 -11.85 -9.42 -6.47
C LEU A 49 -11.15 -8.14 -6.93
N ASN A 50 -9.94 -7.84 -6.42
CA ASN A 50 -9.14 -6.71 -6.91
C ASN A 50 -8.88 -6.82 -8.42
N VAL A 51 -8.49 -8.00 -8.90
CA VAL A 51 -8.25 -8.25 -10.34
C VAL A 51 -9.52 -8.02 -11.16
N VAL A 52 -10.66 -8.56 -10.71
CA VAL A 52 -11.96 -8.40 -11.39
C VAL A 52 -12.34 -6.92 -11.49
N VAL A 53 -12.21 -6.17 -10.38
CA VAL A 53 -12.56 -4.75 -10.35
C VAL A 53 -11.63 -3.92 -11.24
N PHE A 54 -10.30 -4.08 -11.12
CA PHE A 54 -9.35 -3.30 -11.92
C PHE A 54 -9.34 -3.66 -13.41
N SER A 55 -9.83 -4.85 -13.77
CA SER A 55 -10.02 -5.25 -15.17
C SER A 55 -11.19 -4.52 -15.85
N HIS A 56 -12.03 -3.83 -15.09
CA HIS A 56 -13.16 -3.09 -15.64
C HIS A 56 -12.71 -1.91 -16.53
N ARG A 57 -13.49 -1.62 -17.58
CA ARG A 57 -13.17 -0.60 -18.61
C ARG A 57 -12.98 0.81 -18.07
N GLN A 58 -13.43 1.10 -16.85
CA GLN A 58 -13.27 2.40 -16.19
C GLN A 58 -11.82 2.69 -15.77
N PHE A 59 -10.98 1.66 -15.57
CA PHE A 59 -9.60 1.80 -15.09
C PHE A 59 -8.61 1.91 -16.26
N THR A 60 -8.68 3.02 -17.01
CA THR A 60 -7.90 3.23 -18.23
C THR A 60 -6.46 3.69 -18.00
N ALA A 61 -6.18 4.32 -16.85
CA ALA A 61 -4.85 4.84 -16.54
C ALA A 61 -3.78 3.74 -16.42
N SER A 62 -2.56 4.06 -16.84
CA SER A 62 -1.36 3.20 -16.74
C SER A 62 -1.14 2.52 -15.37
N PRO A 63 -1.24 3.22 -14.21
CA PRO A 63 -0.97 2.60 -12.90
C PRO A 63 -1.95 1.46 -12.55
N TYR A 64 -3.15 1.45 -13.12
CA TYR A 64 -4.08 0.36 -12.89
C TYR A 64 -3.64 -0.96 -13.54
N ILE A 65 -2.81 -0.92 -14.60
CA ILE A 65 -2.18 -2.12 -15.15
C ILE A 65 -1.25 -2.75 -14.11
N PHE A 66 -0.39 -1.93 -13.48
CA PHE A 66 0.49 -2.40 -12.42
C PHE A 66 -0.29 -2.86 -11.19
N MET A 67 -1.34 -2.15 -10.76
CA MET A 67 -2.20 -2.60 -9.65
C MET A 67 -2.88 -3.94 -9.94
N THR A 68 -3.35 -4.15 -11.19
CA THR A 68 -3.95 -5.43 -11.59
C THR A 68 -2.91 -6.54 -11.55
N ALA A 69 -1.72 -6.30 -12.12
CA ALA A 69 -0.62 -7.27 -12.11
C ALA A 69 -0.13 -7.58 -10.69
N LEU A 70 -0.09 -6.58 -9.81
CA LEU A 70 0.21 -6.74 -8.39
C LEU A 70 -0.84 -7.62 -7.71
N ALA A 71 -2.13 -7.37 -7.94
CA ALA A 71 -3.20 -8.20 -7.39
C ALA A 71 -3.17 -9.65 -7.92
N VAL A 72 -2.77 -9.87 -9.17
CA VAL A 72 -2.54 -11.22 -9.73
C VAL A 72 -1.37 -11.91 -9.03
N ALA A 73 -0.24 -11.21 -8.87
CA ALA A 73 0.93 -11.75 -8.18
C ALA A 73 0.61 -12.11 -6.73
N ASP A 74 -0.04 -11.19 -6.01
CA ASP A 74 -0.48 -11.36 -4.62
C ASP A 74 -1.47 -12.52 -4.44
N ALA A 75 -2.47 -12.66 -5.32
CA ALA A 75 -3.36 -13.82 -5.32
C ALA A 75 -2.58 -15.13 -5.54
N GLY A 76 -1.62 -15.11 -6.47
CA GLY A 76 -0.72 -16.23 -6.71
C GLY A 76 0.11 -16.60 -5.48
N ILE A 77 0.74 -15.62 -4.81
CA ILE A 77 1.54 -15.84 -3.60
C ILE A 77 0.70 -16.57 -2.55
N LEU A 78 -0.52 -16.09 -2.31
CA LEU A 78 -1.43 -16.64 -1.30
C LEU A 78 -1.88 -18.07 -1.65
N LEU A 79 -2.23 -18.34 -2.91
CA LEU A 79 -2.59 -19.68 -3.38
C LEU A 79 -1.40 -20.65 -3.28
N VAL A 80 -0.21 -20.20 -3.64
CA VAL A 80 1.01 -21.02 -3.61
C VAL A 80 1.43 -21.37 -2.20
N HIS A 81 1.25 -20.45 -1.24
CA HIS A 81 1.59 -20.64 0.17
C HIS A 81 0.51 -21.38 0.98
N LEU A 82 -0.70 -21.56 0.45
CA LEU A 82 -1.78 -22.26 1.16
C LEU A 82 -1.38 -23.70 1.58
N PRO A 83 -0.79 -24.54 0.70
CA PRO A 83 -0.33 -25.88 1.06
C PRO A 83 0.78 -25.91 2.13
N PHE A 84 1.56 -24.83 2.29
CA PHE A 84 2.63 -24.77 3.29
C PHE A 84 2.07 -24.81 4.71
N GLY A 85 0.97 -24.09 4.96
CA GLY A 85 0.28 -24.09 6.26
C GLY A 85 -0.23 -25.49 6.63
N LEU A 86 -0.85 -26.17 5.67
CA LEU A 86 -1.34 -27.55 5.82
C LEU A 86 -0.21 -28.56 6.04
N LEU A 87 0.95 -28.37 5.41
CA LEU A 87 2.10 -29.27 5.57
C LEU A 87 2.70 -29.23 6.98
N ARG A 88 2.56 -28.10 7.70
CA ARG A 88 3.06 -27.94 9.08
C ARG A 88 2.21 -28.65 10.15
N CYS A 89 1.14 -29.35 9.76
CA CYS A 89 0.31 -30.17 10.64
C CYS A 89 1.15 -31.23 11.39
N ASP A 90 1.08 -31.22 12.73
CA ASP A 90 1.82 -32.14 13.60
C ASP A 90 0.88 -33.07 14.40
N ARG A 91 1.41 -34.21 14.87
CA ARG A 91 0.66 -35.25 15.62
C ARG A 91 0.01 -34.74 16.91
N ARG A 92 0.44 -33.58 17.41
CA ARG A 92 -0.18 -32.89 18.55
C ARG A 92 -1.62 -32.45 18.28
N ILE A 93 -2.04 -32.40 17.01
CA ILE A 93 -3.40 -32.04 16.59
C ILE A 93 -4.09 -33.29 16.04
N TYR A 94 -5.27 -33.63 16.58
CA TYR A 94 -6.03 -34.84 16.23
C TYR A 94 -6.31 -34.94 14.71
N LEU A 95 -6.70 -33.82 14.08
CA LEU A 95 -6.93 -33.74 12.63
C LEU A 95 -5.73 -34.25 11.79
N CYS A 96 -4.50 -33.99 12.23
CA CYS A 96 -3.28 -34.41 11.52
C CYS A 96 -3.01 -35.92 11.62
N THR A 97 -3.70 -36.62 12.53
CA THR A 97 -3.54 -38.07 12.75
C THR A 97 -4.56 -38.91 11.98
N THR A 98 -5.60 -38.27 11.44
CA THR A 98 -6.63 -38.88 10.60
C THR A 98 -6.03 -39.51 9.34
N TYR A 99 -6.65 -40.56 8.83
CA TYR A 99 -6.22 -41.27 7.62
C TYR A 99 -6.07 -40.32 6.41
N VAL A 100 -7.03 -39.41 6.22
CA VAL A 100 -7.03 -38.43 5.12
C VAL A 100 -5.76 -37.57 5.14
N PHE A 101 -5.38 -37.00 6.29
CA PHE A 101 -4.19 -36.15 6.39
C PHE A 101 -2.89 -36.94 6.24
N LYS A 102 -2.84 -38.20 6.72
CA LYS A 102 -1.69 -39.09 6.48
C LYS A 102 -1.49 -39.38 5.00
N TRP A 103 -2.57 -39.57 4.24
CA TRP A 103 -2.52 -39.76 2.80
C TRP A 103 -2.18 -38.46 2.04
N LEU A 104 -2.69 -37.32 2.48
CA LEU A 104 -2.47 -36.01 1.85
C LEU A 104 -1.04 -35.46 2.06
N ARG A 105 -0.43 -35.72 3.23
CA ARG A 105 0.86 -35.14 3.63
C ARG A 105 2.02 -35.39 2.64
N PRO A 106 2.22 -36.60 2.08
CA PRO A 106 3.20 -36.82 1.02
C PRO A 106 3.01 -35.90 -0.19
N TYR A 107 1.79 -35.78 -0.70
CA TYR A 107 1.50 -34.91 -1.85
C TYR A 107 1.78 -33.44 -1.55
N LEU A 108 1.41 -32.97 -0.35
CA LEU A 108 1.76 -31.62 0.10
C LEU A 108 3.28 -31.42 0.16
N SER A 109 4.02 -32.42 0.65
CA SER A 109 5.49 -32.37 0.72
C SER A 109 6.11 -32.28 -0.69
N TYR A 110 5.61 -33.06 -1.65
CA TYR A 110 6.06 -33.00 -3.04
C TYR A 110 5.75 -31.64 -3.68
N TYR A 111 4.52 -31.15 -3.52
CA TYR A 111 4.11 -29.85 -4.03
C TYR A 111 4.97 -28.72 -3.45
N VAL A 112 5.10 -28.64 -2.12
CA VAL A 112 5.86 -27.59 -1.44
C VAL A 112 7.33 -27.61 -1.88
N THR A 113 7.91 -28.79 -2.04
CA THR A 113 9.33 -28.95 -2.40
C THR A 113 9.62 -28.56 -3.85
N TYR A 114 8.84 -29.05 -4.82
CA TYR A 114 9.17 -28.90 -6.25
C TYR A 114 8.43 -27.77 -6.96
N VAL A 115 7.29 -27.32 -6.44
CA VAL A 115 6.45 -26.29 -7.09
C VAL A 115 6.33 -25.07 -6.19
N GLY A 116 5.90 -25.27 -4.95
CA GLY A 116 5.53 -24.21 -4.05
C GLY A 116 6.71 -23.30 -3.69
N PHE A 117 7.86 -23.89 -3.35
CA PHE A 117 9.05 -23.15 -2.95
C PHE A 117 9.51 -22.18 -4.06
N GLU A 118 9.50 -22.61 -5.32
CA GLU A 118 9.98 -21.78 -6.42
C GLU A 118 8.97 -20.79 -6.95
N LEU A 119 7.75 -21.24 -7.15
CA LEU A 119 6.69 -20.38 -7.63
C LEU A 119 6.41 -19.27 -6.61
N GLY A 120 6.56 -19.55 -5.31
CA GLY A 120 6.47 -18.55 -4.24
C GLY A 120 7.53 -17.45 -4.41
N ASN A 121 8.81 -17.81 -4.52
CA ASN A 121 9.89 -16.85 -4.71
C ASN A 121 9.74 -16.03 -6.01
N MET A 122 9.29 -16.66 -7.11
CA MET A 122 9.03 -15.97 -8.38
C MET A 122 7.96 -14.89 -8.24
N LEU A 123 6.84 -15.22 -7.59
CA LEU A 123 5.71 -14.30 -7.44
C LEU A 123 6.02 -13.19 -6.43
N GLU A 124 6.77 -13.48 -5.36
CA GLU A 124 7.27 -12.46 -4.43
C GLU A 124 8.17 -11.45 -5.13
N ALA A 125 9.12 -11.94 -5.95
CA ALA A 125 9.99 -11.08 -6.74
C ALA A 125 9.21 -10.22 -7.75
N LEU A 126 8.22 -10.81 -8.42
CA LEU A 126 7.32 -10.11 -9.34
C LEU A 126 6.55 -8.99 -8.60
N SER A 127 5.97 -9.29 -7.44
CA SER A 127 5.23 -8.33 -6.62
C SER A 127 6.14 -7.16 -6.16
N ALA A 128 7.36 -7.46 -5.71
CA ALA A 128 8.34 -6.44 -5.31
C ALA A 128 8.73 -5.50 -6.45
N TRP A 129 9.09 -6.04 -7.61
CA TRP A 129 9.49 -5.21 -8.76
C TRP A 129 8.32 -4.44 -9.37
N ILE A 130 7.12 -5.02 -9.46
CA ILE A 130 5.92 -4.27 -9.86
C ILE A 130 5.71 -3.07 -8.94
N THR A 131 5.87 -3.27 -7.62
CA THR A 131 5.71 -2.21 -6.61
C THR A 131 6.76 -1.10 -6.77
N VAL A 132 8.00 -1.45 -7.12
CA VAL A 132 9.05 -0.46 -7.44
C VAL A 132 8.64 0.36 -8.67
N PHE A 133 8.26 -0.29 -9.77
CA PHE A 133 7.93 0.39 -11.01
C PHE A 133 6.72 1.31 -10.89
N ILE A 134 5.65 0.87 -10.21
CA ILE A 134 4.48 1.72 -9.97
C ILE A 134 4.83 2.94 -9.10
N SER A 135 5.70 2.76 -8.09
CA SER A 135 6.19 3.85 -7.24
C SER A 135 7.00 4.88 -8.04
N THR A 136 7.94 4.42 -8.85
CA THR A 136 8.75 5.27 -9.75
C THR A 136 7.87 6.01 -10.77
N GLU A 137 6.90 5.32 -11.38
CA GLU A 137 5.97 5.93 -12.33
C GLU A 137 5.13 7.03 -11.67
N ARG A 138 4.65 6.80 -10.43
CA ARG A 138 3.90 7.81 -9.67
C ARG A 138 4.75 9.03 -9.33
N TYR A 139 5.97 8.79 -8.85
CA TYR A 139 6.90 9.87 -8.54
C TYR A 139 7.15 10.76 -9.77
N ILE A 140 7.48 10.17 -10.91
CA ILE A 140 7.73 10.92 -12.15
C ILE A 140 6.47 11.64 -12.63
N THR A 141 5.29 11.00 -12.51
CA THR A 141 4.02 11.60 -12.93
C THR A 141 3.65 12.86 -12.13
N ILE A 142 3.93 12.88 -10.83
CA ILE A 142 3.68 14.06 -9.99
C ILE A 142 4.78 15.10 -10.17
N ARG A 143 6.06 14.67 -10.20
CA ARG A 143 7.20 15.59 -10.28
C ARG A 143 7.31 16.29 -11.63
N TRP A 144 7.07 15.54 -12.72
CA TRP A 144 7.19 15.99 -14.11
C TRP A 144 6.00 15.51 -14.96
N PRO A 145 4.82 16.15 -14.83
CA PRO A 145 3.61 15.76 -15.56
C PRO A 145 3.78 15.77 -17.09
N HIS A 146 4.63 16.65 -17.62
CA HIS A 146 4.92 16.74 -19.05
C HIS A 146 5.61 15.47 -19.59
N LEU A 147 6.59 14.94 -18.84
CA LEU A 147 7.35 13.75 -19.23
C LEU A 147 6.50 12.49 -19.12
N SER A 148 5.58 12.46 -18.15
CA SER A 148 4.67 11.33 -17.93
C SER A 148 3.76 11.07 -19.14
N LYS A 149 3.23 12.12 -19.78
CA LYS A 149 2.41 11.97 -20.99
C LYS A 149 3.16 11.37 -22.18
N LEU A 150 4.49 11.56 -22.25
CA LEU A 150 5.35 11.05 -23.31
C LEU A 150 5.85 9.62 -23.03
N LYS A 151 6.23 9.33 -21.78
CA LYS A 151 6.90 8.07 -21.40
C LYS A 151 5.98 6.99 -20.83
N PHE A 152 4.78 7.33 -20.35
CA PHE A 152 3.90 6.38 -19.66
C PHE A 152 2.56 6.22 -20.38
N SER A 153 2.58 5.39 -21.41
CA SER A 153 1.36 4.87 -22.05
C SER A 153 0.94 3.52 -21.45
N ARG A 154 -0.35 3.21 -21.56
CA ARG A 154 -0.90 1.90 -21.13
C ARG A 154 -0.23 0.72 -21.85
N GLY A 155 0.16 0.89 -23.12
CA GLY A 155 0.87 -0.13 -23.88
C GLY A 155 2.28 -0.40 -23.35
N GLN A 156 3.01 0.65 -22.99
CA GLN A 156 4.32 0.53 -22.35
C GLN A 156 4.22 -0.13 -20.97
N ALA A 157 3.21 0.22 -20.16
CA ALA A 157 2.99 -0.43 -18.86
C ALA A 157 2.78 -1.94 -18.99
N LYS A 158 1.97 -2.38 -19.97
CA LYS A 158 1.80 -3.82 -20.25
C LYS A 158 3.12 -4.50 -20.62
N ARG A 159 3.91 -3.88 -21.52
CA ARG A 159 5.23 -4.41 -21.91
C ARG A 159 6.17 -4.49 -20.71
N GLN A 160 6.18 -3.48 -19.84
CA GLN A 160 7.00 -3.47 -18.61
C GLN A 160 6.61 -4.61 -17.67
N VAL A 161 5.33 -4.82 -17.40
CA VAL A 161 4.86 -5.95 -16.57
C VAL A 161 5.30 -7.29 -17.15
N VAL A 162 5.19 -7.48 -18.47
CA VAL A 162 5.64 -8.71 -19.14
C VAL A 162 7.16 -8.91 -18.99
N TRP A 163 7.96 -7.85 -19.19
CA TRP A 163 9.41 -7.93 -19.00
C TRP A 163 9.80 -8.25 -17.56
N ILE A 164 9.14 -7.65 -16.58
CA ILE A 164 9.37 -7.94 -15.15
C ILE A 164 9.02 -9.41 -14.86
N ALA A 165 7.91 -9.92 -15.39
CA ALA A 165 7.52 -11.32 -15.21
C ALA A 165 8.53 -12.29 -15.84
N ILE A 166 8.99 -12.02 -17.06
CA ILE A 166 10.03 -12.84 -17.71
C ILE A 166 11.30 -12.83 -16.87
N ALA A 167 11.77 -11.64 -16.47
CA ALA A 167 12.99 -11.52 -15.65
C ALA A 167 12.87 -12.25 -14.32
N ALA A 168 11.72 -12.16 -13.63
CA ALA A 168 11.48 -12.84 -12.36
C ALA A 168 11.53 -14.38 -12.53
N VAL A 169 10.90 -14.91 -13.59
CA VAL A 169 10.91 -16.35 -13.89
C VAL A 169 12.31 -16.83 -14.26
N THR A 170 12.99 -16.13 -15.19
CA THR A 170 14.32 -16.54 -15.66
C THR A 170 15.36 -16.50 -14.53
N PHE A 171 15.29 -15.48 -13.67
CA PHE A 171 16.23 -15.34 -12.56
C PHE A 171 16.08 -16.48 -11.55
N HIS A 172 14.84 -16.87 -11.23
CA HIS A 172 14.56 -17.91 -10.22
C HIS A 172 14.57 -19.34 -10.75
N LEU A 173 14.69 -19.55 -12.07
CA LEU A 173 14.71 -20.89 -12.69
C LEU A 173 15.70 -21.87 -12.04
N PRO A 174 16.94 -21.48 -11.67
CA PRO A 174 17.90 -22.41 -11.05
C PRO A 174 17.41 -23.01 -9.74
N LEU A 175 16.46 -22.36 -9.06
CA LEU A 175 16.02 -22.83 -7.76
C LEU A 175 15.29 -24.17 -7.85
N PHE A 176 14.57 -24.47 -8.94
CA PHE A 176 13.88 -25.77 -9.16
C PHE A 176 14.77 -27.00 -8.96
N PHE A 177 16.09 -26.84 -9.04
CA PHE A 177 17.08 -27.90 -8.90
C PHE A 177 17.72 -27.95 -7.50
N VAL A 178 17.26 -27.16 -6.52
CA VAL A 178 17.89 -27.01 -5.19
C VAL A 178 17.39 -28.03 -4.17
N LEU A 179 16.10 -28.37 -4.20
CA LEU A 179 15.48 -29.24 -3.20
C LEU A 179 15.08 -30.59 -3.79
N GLU A 180 15.16 -31.63 -2.97
CA GLU A 180 14.68 -32.97 -3.28
C GLU A 180 13.95 -33.61 -2.09
N VAL A 181 13.03 -34.53 -2.39
CA VAL A 181 12.35 -35.33 -1.37
C VAL A 181 13.11 -36.63 -1.18
N ARG A 182 13.70 -36.83 0.01
CA ARG A 182 14.38 -38.07 0.40
C ARG A 182 13.54 -38.89 1.38
N HIS A 183 13.67 -40.21 1.29
CA HIS A 183 13.09 -41.12 2.25
C HIS A 183 14.13 -41.57 3.26
N VAL A 184 13.92 -41.25 4.53
CA VAL A 184 14.82 -41.63 5.63
C VAL A 184 14.13 -42.68 6.49
N THR A 185 14.81 -43.79 6.72
CA THR A 185 14.34 -44.86 7.58
C THR A 185 14.95 -44.67 8.97
N ARG A 186 14.11 -44.50 9.99
CA ARG A 186 14.57 -44.46 11.40
C ARG A 186 14.06 -45.70 12.14
N ALA A 187 14.95 -46.34 12.89
CA ALA A 187 14.56 -47.33 13.88
C ALA A 187 13.80 -46.65 15.02
N ILE A 188 12.65 -47.20 15.35
CA ILE A 188 11.91 -46.90 16.57
C ILE A 188 12.04 -48.16 17.43
N ASP A 189 12.25 -47.99 18.74
CA ASP A 189 12.47 -49.08 19.71
C ASP A 189 11.64 -50.34 19.38
N ASN A 190 12.26 -51.51 19.55
CA ASN A 190 11.78 -52.86 19.19
C ASN A 190 11.81 -53.22 17.69
N ASN A 191 12.99 -53.12 17.05
CA ASN A 191 13.27 -53.63 15.69
C ASN A 191 12.31 -53.13 14.57
N GLN A 192 11.48 -52.13 14.87
CA GLN A 192 10.55 -51.54 13.92
C GLN A 192 11.20 -50.34 13.25
N THR A 193 11.32 -50.38 11.93
CA THR A 193 11.77 -49.23 11.17
C THR A 193 10.56 -48.48 10.61
N ARG A 194 10.55 -47.15 10.75
CA ARG A 194 9.57 -46.29 10.06
C ARG A 194 10.26 -45.47 8.99
N ARG A 195 9.66 -45.46 7.80
CA ARG A 195 10.08 -44.63 6.67
C ARG A 195 9.43 -43.26 6.78
N PHE A 196 10.24 -42.22 6.80
CA PHE A 196 9.83 -40.81 6.84
C PHE A 196 10.22 -40.12 5.55
N GLN A 197 9.42 -39.14 5.11
CA GLN A 197 9.79 -38.23 4.04
C GLN A 197 10.39 -36.96 4.63
N THR A 198 11.53 -36.53 4.09
CA THR A 198 12.16 -35.27 4.45
C THR A 198 12.57 -34.53 3.20
N THR A 199 12.46 -33.21 3.22
CA THR A 199 13.07 -32.35 2.21
C THR A 199 14.56 -32.23 2.52
N SER A 200 15.41 -32.32 1.49
CA SER A 200 16.87 -32.22 1.59
C SER A 200 17.41 -31.39 0.43
N LEU A 201 18.62 -30.85 0.60
CA LEU A 201 19.32 -30.15 -0.48
C LEU A 201 19.88 -31.16 -1.48
N THR A 202 19.78 -30.84 -2.76
CA THR A 202 20.47 -31.57 -3.84
C THR A 202 21.97 -31.26 -3.83
N GLN A 203 22.75 -31.92 -4.70
CA GLN A 203 24.16 -31.57 -4.92
C GLN A 203 24.34 -30.12 -5.40
N PHE A 204 23.40 -29.58 -6.19
CA PHE A 204 23.40 -28.17 -6.55
C PHE A 204 23.08 -27.29 -5.34
N GLY A 205 22.06 -27.66 -4.56
CA GLY A 205 21.66 -26.93 -3.35
C GLY A 205 22.73 -26.90 -2.24
N SER A 206 23.66 -27.85 -2.20
CA SER A 206 24.81 -27.84 -1.27
C SER A 206 26.08 -27.19 -1.85
N SER A 207 26.04 -26.74 -3.11
CA SER A 207 27.20 -26.18 -3.79
C SER A 207 27.49 -24.73 -3.39
N VAL A 208 28.75 -24.31 -3.59
CA VAL A 208 29.16 -22.90 -3.45
C VAL A 208 28.42 -21.99 -4.44
N TYR A 209 28.05 -22.51 -5.62
CA TYR A 209 27.30 -21.74 -6.62
C TYR A 209 25.93 -21.32 -6.12
N TYR A 210 25.18 -22.24 -5.50
CA TYR A 210 23.90 -21.92 -4.90
C TYR A 210 24.07 -20.93 -3.74
N TYR A 211 25.09 -21.11 -2.91
CA TYR A 211 25.42 -20.17 -1.82
C TYR A 211 25.75 -18.75 -2.33
N SER A 212 26.46 -18.60 -3.45
CA SER A 212 26.67 -17.28 -4.06
C SER A 212 25.39 -16.72 -4.66
N TYR A 213 24.59 -17.57 -5.31
CA TYR A 213 23.31 -17.19 -5.89
C TYR A 213 22.30 -16.68 -4.85
N THR A 214 22.26 -17.27 -3.65
CA THR A 214 21.37 -16.83 -2.57
C THR A 214 21.68 -15.39 -2.15
N TRP A 215 22.96 -14.99 -2.03
CA TRP A 215 23.34 -13.60 -1.76
C TRP A 215 22.95 -12.63 -2.89
N ILE A 216 23.18 -13.02 -4.15
CA ILE A 216 22.77 -12.20 -5.31
C ILE A 216 21.26 -12.01 -5.30
N ARG A 217 20.49 -13.09 -5.04
CA ARG A 217 19.03 -13.03 -4.90
C ARG A 217 18.61 -12.10 -3.77
N PHE A 218 19.23 -12.20 -2.60
CA PHE A 218 18.92 -11.30 -1.48
C PHE A 218 19.12 -9.83 -1.87
N ILE A 219 20.22 -9.51 -2.54
CA ILE A 219 20.50 -8.13 -2.99
C ILE A 219 19.46 -7.66 -4.01
N LEU A 220 19.23 -8.44 -5.07
CA LEU A 220 18.39 -8.04 -6.21
C LEU A 220 16.89 -8.09 -5.93
N VAL A 221 16.44 -9.03 -5.10
CA VAL A 221 15.01 -9.30 -4.89
C VAL A 221 14.50 -8.72 -3.57
N GLN A 222 15.38 -8.57 -2.56
CA GLN A 222 15.01 -8.02 -1.26
C GLN A 222 15.58 -6.61 -1.05
N PHE A 223 16.90 -6.47 -1.07
CA PHE A 223 17.56 -5.24 -0.61
C PHE A 223 17.33 -4.04 -1.55
N ILE A 224 17.61 -4.19 -2.86
CA ILE A 224 17.45 -3.10 -3.83
C ILE A 224 15.98 -2.64 -3.94
N PRO A 225 14.98 -3.55 -4.08
CA PRO A 225 13.58 -3.14 -4.10
C PRO A 225 13.18 -2.42 -2.82
N LEU A 226 13.57 -2.92 -1.64
CA LEU A 226 13.22 -2.31 -0.36
C LEU A 226 13.79 -0.90 -0.22
N VAL A 227 15.08 -0.71 -0.50
CA VAL A 227 15.72 0.62 -0.44
C VAL A 227 15.08 1.57 -1.46
N THR A 228 14.84 1.10 -2.68
CA THR A 228 14.21 1.91 -3.73
C THR A 228 12.79 2.34 -3.33
N LEU A 229 12.00 1.44 -2.74
CA LEU A 229 10.67 1.75 -2.26
C LEU A 229 10.69 2.75 -1.11
N CYS A 230 11.58 2.59 -0.13
CA CYS A 230 11.74 3.56 0.94
C CYS A 230 12.07 4.95 0.39
N VAL A 231 13.09 5.06 -0.48
CA VAL A 231 13.49 6.34 -1.09
C VAL A 231 12.35 6.94 -1.90
N MET A 232 11.75 6.18 -2.82
CA MET A 232 10.70 6.69 -3.70
C MET A 232 9.44 7.08 -2.92
N ASN A 233 9.05 6.30 -1.91
CA ASN A 233 7.87 6.59 -1.10
C ASN A 233 8.08 7.83 -0.22
N SER A 234 9.29 8.01 0.35
CA SER A 234 9.65 9.23 1.07
C SER A 234 9.61 10.46 0.16
N LEU A 235 10.23 10.38 -1.03
CA LEU A 235 10.22 11.48 -2.01
C LEU A 235 8.79 11.81 -2.49
N LEU A 236 7.99 10.78 -2.77
CA LEU A 236 6.60 10.93 -3.19
C LEU A 236 5.75 11.60 -2.09
N LEU A 237 5.92 11.17 -0.84
CA LEU A 237 5.23 11.77 0.31
C LEU A 237 5.65 13.22 0.51
N SER A 238 6.95 13.55 0.40
CA SER A 238 7.43 14.92 0.48
C SER A 238 6.88 15.82 -0.62
N LEU A 239 6.73 15.30 -1.85
CA LEU A 239 6.12 16.04 -2.96
C LEU A 239 4.62 16.28 -2.74
N ILE A 240 3.89 15.25 -2.32
CA ILE A 240 2.45 15.35 -2.02
C ILE A 240 2.23 16.34 -0.86
N TRP A 241 3.04 16.24 0.18
CA TRP A 241 2.97 17.13 1.34
C TRP A 241 3.24 18.59 0.95
N THR A 242 4.28 18.83 0.16
CA THR A 242 4.59 20.17 -0.36
C THR A 242 3.45 20.70 -1.23
N SER A 243 2.89 19.88 -2.13
CA SER A 243 1.74 20.27 -2.95
C SER A 243 0.51 20.61 -2.11
N TYR A 244 0.22 19.81 -1.07
CA TYR A 244 -0.89 20.03 -0.16
C TYR A 244 -0.71 21.33 0.65
N ARG A 245 0.50 21.57 1.16
CA ARG A 245 0.84 22.81 1.88
C ARG A 245 0.63 24.04 1.00
N ASN A 246 1.13 24.02 -0.24
CA ASN A 246 0.98 25.14 -1.17
C ASN A 246 -0.51 25.41 -1.51
N GLN A 247 -1.31 24.36 -1.72
CA GLN A 247 -2.75 24.50 -1.93
C GLN A 247 -3.46 25.11 -0.72
N ARG A 248 -3.08 24.70 0.50
CA ARG A 248 -3.65 25.26 1.73
C ARG A 248 -3.32 26.74 1.89
N GLU A 249 -2.08 27.14 1.62
CA GLU A 249 -1.70 28.56 1.67
C GLU A 249 -2.44 29.38 0.62
N TYR A 250 -2.55 28.90 -0.63
CA TYR A 250 -3.34 29.56 -1.66
C TYR A 250 -4.82 29.76 -1.25
N MET A 251 -5.44 28.74 -0.65
CA MET A 251 -6.82 28.85 -0.16
C MET A 251 -6.97 29.89 0.96
N LYS A 252 -5.99 29.99 1.88
CA LYS A 252 -5.99 31.02 2.92
C LYS A 252 -5.88 32.42 2.31
N THR A 253 -4.93 32.63 1.39
CA THR A 253 -4.76 33.93 0.72
C THR A 253 -6.01 34.33 -0.06
N GLN A 254 -6.63 33.39 -0.78
CA GLN A 254 -7.90 33.63 -1.48
C GLN A 254 -9.06 33.98 -0.54
N PHE A 255 -9.14 33.32 0.63
CA PHE A 255 -10.14 33.64 1.65
C PHE A 255 -9.91 35.03 2.23
N GLN A 256 -8.67 35.36 2.59
CA GLN A 256 -8.29 36.69 3.10
C GLN A 256 -8.62 37.80 2.09
N MET A 257 -8.28 37.63 0.81
CA MET A 257 -8.62 38.59 -0.25
C MET A 257 -10.15 38.79 -0.37
N LYS A 258 -10.94 37.72 -0.27
CA LYS A 258 -12.42 37.83 -0.32
C LYS A 258 -12.99 38.54 0.91
N CYS A 259 -12.46 38.30 2.10
CA CYS A 259 -12.86 39.04 3.31
C CYS A 259 -12.51 40.52 3.18
N GLN A 260 -11.27 40.83 2.79
CA GLN A 260 -10.82 42.21 2.61
C GLN A 260 -11.66 42.96 1.56
N GLN A 261 -12.03 42.30 0.45
CA GLN A 261 -12.88 42.93 -0.56
C GLN A 261 -14.31 43.18 -0.06
N LYS A 262 -14.86 42.29 0.79
CA LYS A 262 -16.15 42.54 1.45
C LYS A 262 -16.08 43.71 2.42
N ASP A 263 -14.99 43.83 3.18
CA ASP A 263 -14.78 44.92 4.13
C ASP A 263 -14.65 46.27 3.42
N ILE A 264 -13.92 46.32 2.30
CA ILE A 264 -13.82 47.53 1.45
C ILE A 264 -15.19 47.90 0.89
N MET A 265 -15.94 46.94 0.33
CA MET A 265 -17.27 47.18 -0.22
C MET A 265 -18.26 47.67 0.85
N LEU A 266 -18.21 47.08 2.05
CA LEU A 266 -19.03 47.49 3.17
C LEU A 266 -18.66 48.91 3.63
N SER A 267 -17.37 49.22 3.74
CA SER A 267 -16.89 50.56 4.10
C SER A 267 -17.33 51.62 3.08
N SER A 268 -17.24 51.32 1.78
CA SER A 268 -17.74 52.23 0.74
C SER A 268 -19.25 52.44 0.81
N MET A 269 -20.02 51.38 1.08
CA MET A 269 -21.48 51.49 1.26
C MET A 269 -21.84 52.35 2.48
N ILE A 270 -21.12 52.18 3.60
CA ILE A 270 -21.32 53.00 4.80
C ILE A 270 -21.02 54.47 4.51
N LYS A 271 -19.89 54.77 3.85
CA LYS A 271 -19.52 56.15 3.46
C LYS A 271 -20.58 56.80 2.58
N HIS A 272 -21.06 56.09 1.56
CA HIS A 272 -22.10 56.61 0.67
C HIS A 272 -23.42 56.86 1.40
N ARG A 273 -23.76 56.01 2.39
CA ARG A 273 -24.95 56.21 3.21
C ARG A 273 -24.84 57.46 4.09
N ILE A 274 -23.70 57.65 4.75
CA ILE A 274 -23.44 58.85 5.57
C ILE A 274 -23.51 60.12 4.73
N GLU A 275 -22.93 60.11 3.52
CA GLU A 275 -22.96 61.27 2.62
C GLU A 275 -24.39 61.58 2.13
N ALA A 276 -25.18 60.55 1.79
CA ALA A 276 -26.58 60.72 1.42
C ALA A 276 -27.42 61.29 2.58
N GLU A 277 -27.23 60.82 3.81
CA GLU A 277 -27.89 61.37 5.00
C GLU A 277 -27.48 62.84 5.23
N ARG A 278 -26.20 63.19 5.02
CA ARG A 278 -25.70 64.57 5.14
C ARG A 278 -26.30 65.51 4.10
N GLN A 279 -26.40 65.08 2.84
CA GLN A 279 -27.02 65.86 1.76
C GLN A 279 -28.52 66.06 2.00
N SER A 280 -29.21 65.01 2.49
CA SER A 280 -30.62 65.10 2.86
C SER A 280 -30.87 66.11 3.97
N ALA A 281 -29.99 66.15 4.99
CA ALA A 281 -30.08 67.11 6.08
C ALA A 281 -29.84 68.56 5.64
N LEU A 282 -29.04 68.77 4.58
CA LEU A 282 -28.74 70.10 4.04
C LEU A 282 -29.87 70.67 3.16
N MET A 283 -30.73 69.81 2.60
CA MET A 283 -31.90 70.20 1.79
C MET A 283 -33.17 70.45 2.62
N CYS A 284 -33.14 70.28 3.94
CA CYS A 284 -34.24 70.70 4.81
C CYS A 284 -34.24 72.23 4.96
N PRO A 285 -35.32 72.95 4.60
CA PRO A 285 -35.37 74.39 4.75
C PRO A 285 -35.39 74.76 6.24
N PHE A 286 -34.45 75.61 6.66
CA PHE A 286 -34.48 76.25 7.97
C PHE A 286 -35.66 77.24 7.99
N ASN A 287 -36.79 76.85 8.58
CA ASN A 287 -37.83 77.80 8.94
C ASN A 287 -37.46 78.44 10.28
N GLY A 288 -36.85 79.62 10.23
CA GLY A 288 -36.48 80.37 11.41
C GLY A 288 -37.69 81.06 12.05
N ASN A 289 -38.09 80.59 13.23
CA ASN A 289 -38.60 81.43 14.31
C ASN A 289 -38.72 80.63 15.63
N GLY A 290 -38.08 81.12 16.70
CA GLY A 290 -38.45 80.78 18.07
C GLY A 290 -37.33 80.35 19.03
N ASN A 291 -36.79 81.34 19.74
CA ASN A 291 -36.27 81.38 21.12
C ASN A 291 -35.39 80.26 21.74
N VAL A 292 -34.32 80.77 22.34
CA VAL A 292 -33.30 80.16 23.21
C VAL A 292 -33.90 79.50 24.45
N GLY A 293 -33.41 78.30 24.79
CA GLY A 293 -33.63 77.64 26.08
C GLY A 293 -32.74 76.40 26.25
N ASP A 294 -31.61 76.60 26.91
CA ASP A 294 -30.75 75.66 27.63
C ASP A 294 -30.13 74.40 26.98
N ALA A 295 -28.86 74.21 27.32
CA ALA A 295 -27.93 73.26 26.78
C ALA A 295 -28.12 71.83 27.31
N SER A 296 -27.93 70.85 26.41
CA SER A 296 -27.03 69.70 26.66
C SER A 296 -26.72 68.96 25.34
N PRO A 297 -25.44 68.86 24.92
CA PRO A 297 -25.07 67.96 23.84
C PRO A 297 -25.03 66.52 24.38
N ILE A 298 -25.13 65.49 23.54
CA ILE A 298 -25.04 64.04 23.89
C ILE A 298 -26.40 63.31 24.09
N ARG A 299 -27.42 63.55 23.24
CA ARG A 299 -28.55 62.59 23.10
C ARG A 299 -29.00 62.22 21.69
N LEU A 300 -28.23 62.57 20.65
CA LEU A 300 -28.60 62.26 19.25
C LEU A 300 -27.65 61.29 18.52
N LEU A 301 -26.83 60.53 19.25
CA LEU A 301 -25.97 59.49 18.67
C LEU A 301 -26.52 58.06 18.77
N PHE A 302 -27.67 57.85 19.41
CA PHE A 302 -28.29 56.53 19.51
C PHE A 302 -29.82 56.62 19.44
N SER A 303 -30.38 56.76 18.24
CA SER A 303 -31.71 56.22 17.96
C SER A 303 -31.65 55.41 16.68
N ARG A 304 -31.50 54.10 16.86
CA ARG A 304 -31.66 53.11 15.82
C ARG A 304 -33.14 53.02 15.47
N THR A 305 -33.37 52.79 14.18
CA THR A 305 -34.54 52.15 13.55
C THR A 305 -35.87 52.90 13.48
N SER A 306 -36.21 53.32 12.26
CA SER A 306 -37.37 52.75 11.57
C SER A 306 -37.14 52.69 10.05
N MET A 307 -37.70 51.65 9.45
CA MET A 307 -37.56 51.25 8.07
C MET A 307 -38.80 51.70 7.31
N SER A 308 -38.66 52.51 6.27
CA SER A 308 -39.57 52.60 5.09
C SER A 308 -38.90 53.49 4.05
N ARG A 309 -38.43 52.91 2.94
CA ARG A 309 -39.09 53.00 1.62
C ARG A 309 -39.41 54.44 1.21
N GLN A 310 -38.63 54.95 0.26
CA GLN A 310 -39.07 55.35 -1.09
C GLN A 310 -38.25 56.56 -1.57
N VAL A 311 -37.22 56.32 -2.39
CA VAL A 311 -36.79 57.30 -3.41
C VAL A 311 -36.39 56.49 -4.63
N CYS A 312 -37.28 56.45 -5.61
CA CYS A 312 -36.88 56.27 -7.00
C CYS A 312 -36.26 57.59 -7.46
N LEU A 313 -35.14 57.54 -8.17
CA LEU A 313 -34.88 58.36 -9.36
C LEU A 313 -33.59 57.89 -10.05
N ASP A 314 -33.68 57.93 -11.37
CA ASP A 314 -32.80 57.46 -12.43
C ASP A 314 -31.28 57.66 -12.24
N SER A 315 -30.52 56.66 -12.67
CA SER A 315 -29.48 56.86 -13.68
C SER A 315 -28.98 55.52 -14.25
N ASP A 316 -29.29 55.30 -15.52
CA ASP A 316 -28.71 54.29 -16.41
C ASP A 316 -27.21 54.56 -16.67
N SER A 317 -26.36 54.50 -15.65
CA SER A 317 -24.93 54.86 -15.80
C SER A 317 -23.93 53.97 -15.05
N TRP A 318 -24.27 52.71 -14.73
CA TRP A 318 -23.30 51.75 -14.17
C TRP A 318 -23.17 50.46 -14.99
N ARG A 319 -23.31 50.57 -16.32
CA ARG A 319 -23.01 49.48 -17.25
C ARG A 319 -21.62 49.65 -17.89
N GLU A 320 -20.60 50.06 -17.14
CA GLU A 320 -19.25 50.10 -17.70
C GLU A 320 -18.16 49.92 -16.65
N SER A 321 -18.04 48.69 -16.14
CA SER A 321 -16.77 48.10 -15.66
C SER A 321 -16.98 46.63 -15.31
N ARG A 322 -17.65 45.89 -16.19
CA ARG A 322 -17.40 44.45 -16.25
C ARG A 322 -16.18 44.29 -17.13
N ALA A 323 -15.01 44.57 -16.54
CA ALA A 323 -13.74 44.16 -17.10
C ALA A 323 -13.95 42.74 -17.63
N THR A 324 -13.78 42.58 -18.94
CA THR A 324 -13.72 41.30 -19.60
C THR A 324 -12.62 40.51 -18.92
N VAL A 325 -13.00 39.77 -17.89
CA VAL A 325 -12.25 38.61 -17.40
C VAL A 325 -12.28 37.67 -18.59
N THR A 326 -11.28 37.83 -19.45
CA THR A 326 -10.88 36.85 -20.46
C THR A 326 -10.97 35.50 -19.78
N LYS A 327 -11.84 34.62 -20.30
CA LYS A 327 -11.99 33.25 -19.80
C LYS A 327 -10.92 32.37 -20.48
N PRO A 328 -9.84 31.97 -19.79
CA PRO A 328 -9.18 30.70 -20.04
C PRO A 328 -9.63 29.63 -19.03
N VAL A 329 -10.82 29.78 -18.44
CA VAL A 329 -11.22 29.07 -17.21
C VAL A 329 -11.51 27.58 -17.44
N THR A 330 -11.96 27.18 -18.63
CA THR A 330 -12.34 25.77 -18.91
C THR A 330 -11.13 24.83 -19.04
N GLY A 331 -9.99 25.32 -19.56
CA GLY A 331 -8.75 24.54 -19.69
C GLY A 331 -8.08 24.28 -18.34
N ASN A 332 -7.94 25.33 -17.53
CA ASN A 332 -7.30 25.24 -16.21
C ASN A 332 -8.08 24.35 -15.24
N LEU A 333 -9.43 24.42 -15.24
CA LEU A 333 -10.27 23.56 -14.41
C LEU A 333 -10.15 22.06 -14.73
N ARG A 334 -10.04 21.70 -16.02
CA ARG A 334 -9.87 20.29 -16.43
C ARG A 334 -8.50 19.76 -16.00
N LEU A 335 -7.45 20.57 -16.17
CA LEU A 335 -6.10 20.24 -15.72
C LEU A 335 -6.04 20.08 -14.19
N GLU A 336 -6.64 21.00 -13.45
CA GLU A 336 -6.68 20.99 -11.98
C GLU A 336 -7.42 19.76 -11.44
N ARG A 337 -8.58 19.41 -12.02
CA ARG A 337 -9.32 18.17 -11.68
C ARG A 337 -8.51 16.90 -11.97
N SER A 338 -7.81 16.86 -13.10
CA SER A 338 -6.94 15.73 -13.46
C SER A 338 -5.77 15.60 -12.47
N GLN A 339 -5.16 16.71 -12.09
CA GLN A 339 -4.08 16.73 -11.11
C GLN A 339 -4.56 16.32 -9.71
N GLN A 340 -5.74 16.76 -9.29
CA GLN A 340 -6.33 16.35 -8.02
C GLN A 340 -6.68 14.84 -8.00
N ALA A 341 -7.18 14.29 -9.11
CA ALA A 341 -7.42 12.85 -9.24
C ALA A 341 -6.11 12.04 -9.17
N ASN A 342 -5.05 12.50 -9.85
CA ASN A 342 -3.72 11.91 -9.79
C ASN A 342 -3.12 11.96 -8.38
N ASN A 343 -3.34 13.05 -7.63
CA ASN A 343 -2.90 13.17 -6.25
C ASN A 343 -3.63 12.15 -5.35
N LYS A 344 -4.95 12.00 -5.47
CA LYS A 344 -5.73 11.00 -4.70
C LYS A 344 -5.26 9.57 -5.00
N LEU A 345 -5.05 9.24 -6.27
CA LEU A 345 -4.51 7.95 -6.69
C LEU A 345 -3.11 7.70 -6.12
N SER A 346 -2.27 8.73 -6.07
CA SER A 346 -0.92 8.61 -5.53
C SER A 346 -0.91 8.47 -4.01
N VAL A 347 -1.83 9.12 -3.29
CA VAL A 347 -2.02 8.90 -1.84
C VAL A 347 -2.43 7.45 -1.56
N LEU A 348 -3.36 6.89 -2.33
CA LEU A 348 -3.70 5.46 -2.26
C LEU A 348 -2.46 4.58 -2.48
N LEU A 349 -1.63 4.90 -3.46
CA LEU A 349 -0.43 4.13 -3.77
C LEU A 349 0.65 4.23 -2.70
N VAL A 350 0.85 5.41 -2.11
CA VAL A 350 1.72 5.59 -0.94
C VAL A 350 1.26 4.69 0.21
N ALA A 351 -0.05 4.63 0.47
CA ALA A 351 -0.61 3.77 1.53
C ALA A 351 -0.38 2.27 1.23
N VAL A 352 -0.60 1.84 -0.01
CA VAL A 352 -0.33 0.45 -0.46
C VAL A 352 1.16 0.11 -0.34
N ILE A 353 2.04 0.99 -0.80
CA ILE A 353 3.50 0.77 -0.71
C ILE A 353 3.95 0.73 0.75
N PHE A 354 3.42 1.60 1.61
CA PHE A 354 3.76 1.57 3.03
C PHE A 354 3.32 0.26 3.70
N LEU A 355 2.14 -0.24 3.35
CA LEU A 355 1.67 -1.53 3.84
C LEU A 355 2.53 -2.69 3.35
N PHE A 356 2.97 -2.65 2.09
CA PHE A 356 3.94 -3.60 1.52
C PHE A 356 5.28 -3.58 2.29
N LEU A 357 5.79 -2.39 2.63
CA LEU A 357 7.02 -2.26 3.43
C LEU A 357 6.91 -2.88 4.83
N ILE A 358 5.75 -2.74 5.48
CA ILE A 358 5.49 -3.37 6.80
C ILE A 358 5.64 -4.89 6.73
N GLY A 359 5.19 -5.51 5.63
CA GLY A 359 5.33 -6.96 5.43
C GLY A 359 6.76 -7.38 5.06
N GLN A 360 7.39 -6.64 4.16
CA GLN A 360 8.67 -7.01 3.56
C GLN A 360 9.89 -6.77 4.45
N ILE A 361 9.87 -5.75 5.32
CA ILE A 361 11.02 -5.46 6.19
C ILE A 361 11.30 -6.64 7.15
N PRO A 362 10.33 -7.15 7.93
CA PRO A 362 10.56 -8.31 8.79
C PRO A 362 10.94 -9.57 7.98
N GLN A 363 10.30 -9.79 6.82
CA GLN A 363 10.63 -10.90 5.94
C GLN A 363 12.08 -10.84 5.42
N ALA A 364 12.60 -9.64 5.13
CA ALA A 364 13.99 -9.43 4.73
C ALA A 364 14.98 -9.90 5.81
N PHE A 365 14.71 -9.55 7.07
CA PHE A 365 15.53 -10.00 8.21
C PHE A 365 15.36 -11.50 8.50
N ALA A 366 14.21 -12.08 8.15
CA ALA A 366 13.96 -13.51 8.28
C ALA A 366 14.72 -14.37 7.24
N TYR A 367 15.36 -13.73 6.26
CA TYR A 367 16.19 -14.41 5.28
C TYR A 367 17.29 -15.26 5.94
N VAL A 368 17.44 -16.51 5.51
CA VAL A 368 18.20 -17.54 6.24
C VAL A 368 19.62 -17.11 6.59
N HIS A 369 20.35 -16.46 5.68
CA HIS A 369 21.73 -16.02 5.92
C HIS A 369 21.81 -14.82 6.86
N ILE A 370 20.89 -13.86 6.73
CA ILE A 370 20.84 -12.69 7.60
C ILE A 370 20.46 -13.11 9.02
N LEU A 371 19.45 -13.97 9.14
CA LEU A 371 19.00 -14.46 10.43
C LEU A 371 20.08 -15.31 11.11
N ASP A 372 20.81 -16.16 10.38
CA ASP A 372 21.92 -16.96 10.93
C ASP A 372 23.07 -16.06 11.45
N LEU A 373 23.40 -14.97 10.73
CA LEU A 373 24.40 -14.00 11.17
C LEU A 373 23.97 -13.26 12.45
N ILE A 374 22.70 -12.86 12.54
CA ILE A 374 22.15 -12.19 13.72
C ILE A 374 22.09 -13.17 14.91
N THR A 375 21.52 -14.36 14.71
CA THR A 375 21.25 -15.31 15.80
C THR A 375 22.52 -15.93 16.39
N LYS A 376 23.54 -16.24 15.56
CA LYS A 376 24.87 -16.66 16.07
C LYS A 376 25.51 -15.65 17.00
N LYS A 377 25.24 -14.36 16.80
CA LYS A 377 25.76 -13.28 17.65
C LYS A 377 24.93 -13.09 18.93
N LEU A 378 23.65 -13.46 18.91
CA LEU A 378 22.71 -13.19 20.00
C LEU A 378 22.40 -14.40 20.91
N CYS A 379 22.56 -15.66 20.47
CA CYS A 379 22.04 -16.80 21.23
C CYS A 379 22.59 -18.19 20.85
N ASN A 380 22.94 -19.01 21.86
CA ASN A 380 23.45 -20.39 21.69
C ASN A 380 22.35 -21.48 21.55
N SER A 381 21.09 -21.21 21.91
CA SER A 381 19.98 -22.20 21.91
C SER A 381 18.75 -21.75 21.09
N CYS A 382 18.94 -21.10 19.95
CA CYS A 382 17.87 -20.41 19.21
C CYS A 382 17.28 -21.01 17.91
N PRO A 383 17.41 -22.30 17.55
CA PRO A 383 16.78 -22.83 16.33
C PRO A 383 15.27 -22.60 16.29
N VAL A 384 14.60 -22.74 17.45
CA VAL A 384 13.15 -22.65 17.54
C VAL A 384 12.65 -21.20 17.38
N TYR A 385 13.30 -20.24 18.03
CA TYR A 385 12.98 -18.82 17.88
C TYR A 385 13.23 -18.32 16.46
N SER A 386 14.29 -18.81 15.81
CA SER A 386 14.58 -18.49 14.41
C SER A 386 13.50 -19.01 13.46
N SER A 387 13.01 -20.23 13.70
CA SER A 387 11.88 -20.81 12.95
C SER A 387 10.60 -20.00 13.15
N LEU A 388 10.28 -19.66 14.41
CA LEU A 388 9.10 -18.87 14.75
C LEU A 388 9.15 -17.48 14.10
N TYR A 389 10.29 -16.80 14.14
CA TYR A 389 10.46 -15.48 13.51
C TYR A 389 10.24 -15.53 12.00
N LYS A 390 10.78 -16.56 11.32
CA LYS A 390 10.54 -16.79 9.88
C LYS A 390 9.06 -16.96 9.59
N HIS A 391 8.38 -17.79 10.37
CA HIS A 391 6.95 -18.04 10.23
C HIS A 391 6.12 -16.78 10.43
N LEU A 392 6.36 -16.03 11.52
CA LEU A 392 5.63 -14.80 11.82
C LEU A 392 5.87 -13.70 10.80
N SER A 393 7.11 -13.58 10.30
CA SER A 393 7.45 -12.61 9.26
C SER A 393 6.77 -12.93 7.92
N GLN A 394 6.74 -14.21 7.53
CA GLN A 394 6.00 -14.66 6.34
C GLN A 394 4.49 -14.40 6.51
N LEU A 395 3.93 -14.75 7.67
CA LEU A 395 2.51 -14.54 7.96
C LEU A 395 2.13 -13.06 7.91
N LEU A 396 2.98 -12.18 8.42
CA LEU A 396 2.79 -10.73 8.32
C LEU A 396 2.77 -10.28 6.85
N CYS A 397 3.71 -10.74 6.03
CA CYS A 397 3.74 -10.43 4.59
C CYS A 397 2.43 -10.87 3.88
N LEU A 398 2.00 -12.12 4.10
CA LEU A 398 0.73 -12.62 3.55
C LEU A 398 -0.48 -11.80 4.03
N SER A 399 -0.47 -11.38 5.30
CA SER A 399 -1.52 -10.54 5.89
C SER A 399 -1.54 -9.12 5.29
N THR A 400 -0.37 -8.55 4.98
CA THR A 400 -0.30 -7.24 4.32
C THR A 400 -0.84 -7.30 2.89
N SER A 401 -0.61 -8.41 2.18
CA SER A 401 -1.13 -8.61 0.83
C SER A 401 -2.67 -8.69 0.76
N MET A 402 -3.33 -9.37 1.71
CA MET A 402 -4.81 -9.34 1.77
C MET A 402 -5.36 -7.95 2.11
N SER A 403 -4.57 -7.14 2.81
CA SER A 403 -5.00 -5.84 3.31
C SER A 403 -5.08 -4.76 2.22
N HIS A 404 -4.46 -5.00 1.05
CA HIS A 404 -4.57 -4.13 -0.13
C HIS A 404 -6.04 -3.88 -0.57
N PHE A 405 -6.89 -4.92 -0.51
CA PHE A 405 -8.32 -4.78 -0.83
C PHE A 405 -9.03 -3.74 0.06
N PHE A 406 -8.76 -3.77 1.37
CA PHE A 406 -9.34 -2.82 2.31
C PHE A 406 -8.84 -1.39 2.06
N LEU A 407 -7.58 -1.22 1.67
CA LEU A 407 -7.07 0.09 1.23
C LEU A 407 -7.77 0.59 -0.04
N TYR A 408 -7.97 -0.28 -1.04
CA TYR A 408 -8.66 0.11 -2.27
C TYR A 408 -10.12 0.49 -2.01
N THR A 409 -10.84 -0.27 -1.19
CA THR A 409 -12.22 0.07 -0.81
C THR A 409 -12.30 1.36 0.01
N ALA A 410 -11.38 1.58 0.95
CA ALA A 410 -11.37 2.79 1.78
C ALA A 410 -11.02 4.06 0.97
N LEU A 411 -9.95 4.02 0.17
CA LEU A 411 -9.32 5.21 -0.42
C LEU A 411 -9.68 5.44 -1.89
N ASN A 412 -10.22 4.45 -2.62
CA ASN A 412 -10.56 4.58 -4.03
C ASN A 412 -12.08 4.56 -4.28
N ARG A 413 -12.65 5.76 -4.49
CA ARG A 413 -14.10 5.89 -4.78
C ARG A 413 -14.51 5.13 -6.04
N HIS A 414 -13.71 5.19 -7.11
CA HIS A 414 -14.01 4.49 -8.37
C HIS A 414 -14.00 2.98 -8.19
N PHE A 415 -13.10 2.46 -7.34
CA PHE A 415 -13.07 1.05 -6.96
C PHE A 415 -14.37 0.63 -6.28
N ARG A 416 -14.85 1.38 -5.27
CA ARG A 416 -16.12 1.07 -4.60
C ARG A 416 -17.31 1.10 -5.55
N ASP A 417 -17.38 2.10 -6.42
CA ASP A 417 -18.50 2.25 -7.36
C ASP A 417 -18.54 1.07 -8.34
N CYS A 418 -17.36 0.60 -8.81
CA CYS A 418 -17.25 -0.58 -9.66
C CYS A 418 -17.56 -1.86 -8.90
N LEU A 419 -17.00 -2.05 -7.70
CA LEU A 419 -17.27 -3.21 -6.85
C LEU A 419 -18.76 -3.35 -6.55
N ARG A 420 -19.45 -2.24 -6.26
CA ARG A 420 -20.90 -2.24 -6.03
C ARG A 420 -21.66 -2.73 -7.26
N LYS A 421 -21.27 -2.27 -8.45
CA LYS A 421 -21.89 -2.69 -9.71
C LYS A 421 -21.64 -4.17 -10.00
N THR A 422 -20.40 -4.64 -9.81
CA THR A 422 -20.02 -6.03 -10.12
C THR A 422 -20.58 -7.04 -9.12
N CYS A 423 -20.61 -6.71 -7.82
CA CYS A 423 -21.04 -7.65 -6.77
C CYS A 423 -22.53 -7.52 -6.40
N PHE A 424 -23.13 -6.33 -6.51
CA PHE A 424 -24.49 -6.06 -6.00
C PHE A 424 -25.49 -5.62 -7.09
N CYS A 425 -25.04 -5.36 -8.33
CA CYS A 425 -25.93 -5.11 -9.46
C CYS A 425 -25.79 -6.22 -10.50
N ARG A 426 -26.20 -7.42 -10.12
CA ARG A 426 -26.67 -8.44 -11.05
C ARG A 426 -28.18 -8.49 -10.87
N SER A 427 -28.89 -7.60 -11.57
CA SER A 427 -30.31 -7.78 -11.88
C SER A 427 -30.43 -8.71 -13.06
#